data_AF-A0AAJ2TGY2-F1
#
_entry.id   AF-A0AAJ2TGY2-F1
#
_cell.length_a   1.000
_cell.length_b   1.000
_cell.length_c   1.000
_cell.angle_alpha   90.00
_cell.angle_beta   90.00
_cell.angle_gamma   90.00
#
_symmetry.space_group_name_H-M   'P 1'
#
loop_
_entity.id
_entity.type
_entity.pdbx_description
1 polymer ?
#
loop_
_entity_poly.entity_id
_entity_poly.type
_entity_poly.pdbx_seq_one_letter_code
_entity_poly.pdbx_strand_id
1 'polypeptide(L)'
;MKCNQCQQNEAIIHIKESGDFCLSCHNQIMTKHLGIAAVDPCEMVVSLKDPQGNDHTFEISLLLLPGIAIWRGWEIDGGYEFETQSRPEDNQAFAYLQLIQKIAKGLAQKTLVRYSENQPISNAIHLSDGQYGLNSVGTGRITLDEESRDLASLVIDGQVVSIEAFGQALTCYEGATLVFQIQDQSEPVLEQGMVLQPLSIDPEQIYQHFERTLSWFLDEGFLSYKRVSACGDALTDSVSELKRLLCYGDQETARKLGQRMKERLISIENDDDYFPNHLIEMINATLSLNQT
;
A
#
# COMPACT_ATOMS: atom_id res chain seq x y z
N MET A 1 -24.99 4.44 -16.78
CA MET A 1 -25.12 5.08 -18.13
C MET A 1 -24.35 4.21 -19.14
N LYS A 2 -24.64 4.20 -20.45
CA LYS A 2 -23.84 3.40 -21.41
C LYS A 2 -22.60 4.16 -21.88
N CYS A 3 -21.52 3.41 -22.15
CA CYS A 3 -20.27 3.96 -22.65
C CYS A 3 -20.44 4.67 -24.01
N ASN A 4 -19.96 5.91 -24.12
CA ASN A 4 -20.01 6.71 -25.34
C ASN A 4 -19.29 6.08 -26.54
N GLN A 5 -18.24 5.28 -26.29
CA GLN A 5 -17.43 4.66 -27.35
C GLN A 5 -17.99 3.31 -27.83
N CYS A 6 -18.21 2.34 -26.94
CA CYS A 6 -18.67 1.00 -27.35
C CYS A 6 -20.19 0.85 -27.35
N GLN A 7 -20.94 1.69 -26.62
CA GLN A 7 -22.40 1.61 -26.44
C GLN A 7 -22.92 0.28 -25.84
N GLN A 8 -22.01 -0.62 -25.43
CA GLN A 8 -22.34 -1.95 -24.92
C GLN A 8 -22.24 -2.00 -23.39
N ASN A 9 -21.10 -1.58 -22.85
CA ASN A 9 -20.79 -1.68 -21.43
C ASN A 9 -21.31 -0.46 -20.66
N GLU A 10 -21.50 -0.64 -19.35
CA GLU A 10 -21.77 0.47 -18.44
C GLU A 10 -20.55 1.40 -18.37
N ALA A 11 -20.81 2.70 -18.41
CA ALA A 11 -19.81 3.71 -18.17
C ALA A 11 -19.62 3.90 -16.67
N ILE A 12 -18.37 3.76 -16.23
CA ILE A 12 -17.95 3.92 -14.83
C ILE A 12 -16.90 5.02 -14.67
N ILE A 13 -16.42 5.61 -15.77
CA ILE A 13 -15.45 6.70 -15.79
C ILE A 13 -16.06 7.89 -16.51
N HIS A 14 -16.14 9.02 -15.81
CA HIS A 14 -16.58 10.29 -16.37
C HIS A 14 -15.38 11.19 -16.62
N ILE A 15 -15.12 11.55 -17.88
CA ILE A 15 -14.13 12.56 -18.23
C ILE A 15 -14.88 13.83 -18.62
N LYS A 16 -14.68 14.88 -17.82
CA LYS A 16 -15.22 16.21 -18.09
C LYS A 16 -14.89 16.63 -19.52
N GLU A 17 -15.91 17.09 -20.26
CA GLU A 17 -15.82 17.52 -21.68
C GLU A 17 -15.52 16.41 -22.71
N SER A 18 -15.23 15.17 -22.29
CA SER A 18 -14.97 14.05 -23.20
C SER A 18 -16.06 12.98 -23.20
N GLY A 19 -16.82 12.84 -22.10
CA GLY A 19 -17.94 11.92 -21.98
C GLY A 19 -17.71 10.79 -20.98
N ASP A 20 -18.56 9.76 -21.07
CA ASP A 20 -18.67 8.64 -20.13
C ASP A 20 -18.16 7.34 -20.79
N PHE A 21 -17.19 6.69 -20.16
CA PHE A 21 -16.48 5.54 -20.72
C PHE A 21 -16.56 4.32 -19.79
N CYS A 22 -16.63 3.12 -20.40
CA CYS A 22 -16.31 1.89 -19.68
C CYS A 22 -14.79 1.76 -19.51
N LEU A 23 -14.35 0.91 -18.59
CA LEU A 23 -12.93 0.73 -18.28
C LEU A 23 -12.09 0.37 -19.50
N SER A 24 -12.52 -0.62 -20.29
CA SER A 24 -11.80 -1.06 -21.49
C SER A 24 -11.65 0.07 -22.53
N CYS A 25 -12.71 0.82 -22.84
CA CYS A 25 -12.64 1.93 -23.79
C CYS A 25 -11.76 3.06 -23.26
N HIS A 26 -11.86 3.39 -21.97
CA HIS A 26 -11.00 4.37 -21.32
C HIS A 26 -9.52 3.99 -21.45
N ASN A 27 -9.16 2.75 -21.10
CA ASN A 27 -7.79 2.28 -21.18
C ASN A 27 -7.27 2.24 -22.62
N GLN A 28 -8.12 1.96 -23.61
CA GLN A 28 -7.74 2.07 -25.03
C GLN A 28 -7.42 3.51 -25.45
N ILE A 29 -8.15 4.49 -24.92
CA ILE A 29 -7.84 5.91 -25.14
C ILE A 29 -6.50 6.25 -24.47
N MET A 30 -6.32 5.81 -23.23
CA MET A 30 -5.12 6.12 -22.45
C MET A 30 -3.85 5.48 -23.00
N THR A 31 -3.90 4.23 -23.46
CA THR A 31 -2.74 3.56 -24.08
C THR A 31 -2.27 4.31 -25.33
N LYS A 32 -3.20 4.79 -26.16
CA LYS A 32 -2.88 5.65 -27.32
C LYS A 32 -2.30 7.00 -26.91
N HIS A 33 -2.86 7.63 -25.88
CA HIS A 33 -2.40 8.93 -25.39
C HIS A 33 -0.99 8.86 -24.79
N LEU A 34 -0.70 7.80 -24.04
CA LEU A 34 0.59 7.58 -23.38
C LEU A 34 1.63 6.93 -24.31
N GLY A 35 1.23 6.42 -25.47
CA GLY A 35 2.13 5.73 -26.40
C GLY A 35 2.62 4.37 -25.88
N ILE A 36 1.86 3.72 -25.00
CA ILE A 36 2.19 2.42 -24.41
C ILE A 36 1.43 1.27 -25.09
N ALA A 37 1.94 0.05 -24.93
CA ALA A 37 1.26 -1.15 -25.41
C ALA A 37 -0.08 -1.35 -24.67
N ALA A 38 -1.08 -1.89 -25.37
CA ALA A 38 -2.33 -2.27 -24.74
C ALA A 38 -2.09 -3.42 -23.74
N VAL A 39 -2.73 -3.31 -22.58
CA VAL A 39 -2.72 -4.35 -21.54
C VAL A 39 -4.07 -5.06 -21.58
N ASP A 40 -4.05 -6.35 -21.91
CA ASP A 40 -5.24 -7.19 -22.08
C ASP A 40 -4.99 -8.55 -21.37
N PRO A 41 -5.91 -9.02 -20.50
CA PRO A 41 -7.15 -8.37 -20.10
C PRO A 41 -6.97 -7.30 -19.02
N CYS A 42 -7.78 -6.24 -19.12
CA CYS A 42 -7.88 -5.18 -18.11
C CYS A 42 -8.91 -5.49 -17.03
N GLU A 43 -9.66 -6.58 -17.18
CA GLU A 43 -10.64 -7.10 -16.22
C GLU A 43 -10.53 -8.63 -16.19
N MET A 44 -10.42 -9.24 -15.02
CA MET A 44 -10.36 -10.70 -14.88
C MET A 44 -10.86 -11.16 -13.51
N VAL A 45 -11.15 -12.46 -13.40
CA VAL A 45 -11.57 -13.08 -12.13
C VAL A 45 -10.48 -14.05 -11.67
N VAL A 46 -10.11 -13.97 -10.40
CA VAL A 46 -9.10 -14.83 -9.78
C VAL A 46 -9.65 -15.40 -8.49
N SER A 47 -9.44 -16.70 -8.25
CA SER A 47 -9.77 -17.34 -6.97
C SER A 47 -8.50 -17.71 -6.22
N LEU A 48 -8.44 -17.38 -4.93
CA LEU A 48 -7.36 -17.71 -4.01
C LEU A 48 -7.93 -18.44 -2.80
N LYS A 49 -7.11 -19.27 -2.16
CA LYS A 49 -7.46 -19.90 -0.88
C LYS A 49 -6.81 -19.17 0.29
N ASP A 50 -7.57 -18.96 1.36
CA ASP A 50 -7.00 -18.52 2.63
C ASP A 50 -6.27 -19.69 3.34
N PRO A 51 -5.51 -19.45 4.43
CA PRO A 51 -4.84 -20.51 5.17
C PRO A 51 -5.78 -21.56 5.78
N GLN A 52 -7.07 -21.25 5.91
CA GLN A 52 -8.10 -22.16 6.39
C GLN A 52 -8.69 -23.02 5.24
N GLY A 53 -8.33 -22.73 3.99
CA GLY A 53 -8.75 -23.44 2.78
C GLY A 53 -10.03 -22.90 2.14
N ASN A 54 -10.58 -21.80 2.65
CA ASN A 54 -11.77 -21.13 2.09
C ASN A 54 -11.42 -20.48 0.75
N ASP A 55 -12.30 -20.60 -0.23
CA ASP A 55 -12.14 -19.97 -1.54
C ASP A 55 -12.63 -18.52 -1.49
N HIS A 56 -11.76 -17.59 -1.88
CA HIS A 56 -12.03 -16.17 -2.04
C HIS A 56 -11.87 -15.82 -3.51
N THR A 57 -12.93 -15.25 -4.12
CA THR A 57 -12.92 -14.90 -5.54
C THR A 57 -12.89 -13.40 -5.69
N PHE A 58 -12.04 -12.89 -6.57
CA PHE A 58 -11.84 -11.45 -6.77
C PHE A 58 -12.08 -11.06 -8.22
N GLU A 59 -12.80 -9.97 -8.42
CA GLU A 59 -12.78 -9.19 -9.66
C GLU A 59 -11.58 -8.26 -9.63
N ILE A 60 -10.67 -8.46 -10.59
CA ILE A 60 -9.47 -7.66 -10.76
C ILE A 60 -9.68 -6.71 -11.94
N SER A 61 -9.31 -5.44 -11.76
CA SER A 61 -9.38 -4.44 -12.82
C SER A 61 -8.12 -3.57 -12.86
N LEU A 62 -7.79 -3.10 -14.07
CA LEU A 62 -6.72 -2.12 -14.32
C LEU A 62 -7.35 -0.81 -14.76
N LEU A 63 -7.03 0.28 -14.07
CA LEU A 63 -7.34 1.66 -14.48
C LEU A 63 -6.05 2.40 -14.85
N LEU A 64 -5.96 2.86 -16.10
CA LEU A 64 -4.85 3.70 -16.55
C LEU A 64 -5.21 5.18 -16.45
N LEU A 65 -4.38 5.98 -15.79
CA LEU A 65 -4.49 7.44 -15.71
C LEU A 65 -3.17 8.08 -16.17
N PRO A 66 -3.14 9.38 -16.47
CA PRO A 66 -1.87 10.08 -16.70
C PRO A 66 -0.93 9.93 -15.50
N GLY A 67 0.23 9.30 -15.71
CA GLY A 67 1.27 9.11 -14.69
C GLY A 67 1.07 7.94 -13.72
N ILE A 68 -0.09 7.28 -13.71
CA ILE A 68 -0.36 6.16 -12.80
C ILE A 68 -1.22 5.07 -13.44
N ALA A 69 -0.87 3.83 -13.15
CA ALA A 69 -1.65 2.63 -13.44
C ALA A 69 -2.06 1.99 -12.11
N ILE A 70 -3.35 1.73 -11.96
CA ILE A 70 -3.96 1.24 -10.73
C ILE A 70 -4.54 -0.15 -11.00
N TRP A 71 -3.97 -1.16 -10.35
CA TRP A 71 -4.56 -2.49 -10.29
C TRP A 71 -5.36 -2.62 -9.00
N ARG A 72 -6.63 -3.02 -9.11
CA ARG A 72 -7.52 -3.19 -7.97
C ARG A 72 -8.18 -4.56 -7.99
N GLY A 73 -8.32 -5.15 -6.81
CA GLY A 73 -9.02 -6.40 -6.60
C GLY A 73 -10.14 -6.24 -5.59
N TRP A 74 -11.35 -6.63 -5.98
CA TRP A 74 -12.57 -6.57 -5.17
C TRP A 74 -13.08 -7.99 -4.97
N GLU A 75 -13.32 -8.39 -3.74
CA GLU A 75 -13.87 -9.70 -3.47
C GLU A 75 -15.35 -9.81 -3.89
N ILE A 76 -15.69 -10.90 -4.56
CA ILE A 76 -17.06 -11.30 -4.86
C ILE A 76 -17.65 -11.96 -3.61
N ASP A 77 -18.84 -11.50 -3.21
CA ASP A 77 -19.56 -11.99 -2.01
C ASP A 77 -18.81 -11.80 -0.69
N GLY A 78 -17.86 -10.85 -0.65
CA GLY A 78 -17.15 -10.47 0.55
C GLY A 78 -16.69 -9.01 0.52
N GLY A 79 -15.97 -8.60 1.56
CA GLY A 79 -15.58 -7.20 1.75
C GLY A 79 -14.12 -6.89 1.43
N TYR A 80 -13.28 -7.90 1.16
CA TYR A 80 -11.86 -7.65 0.92
C TYR A 80 -11.65 -6.79 -0.33
N GLU A 81 -10.71 -5.85 -0.20
CA GLU A 81 -10.36 -4.93 -1.27
C GLU A 81 -8.88 -4.58 -1.21
N PHE A 82 -8.18 -4.68 -2.34
CA PHE A 82 -6.74 -4.43 -2.42
C PHE A 82 -6.40 -3.61 -3.67
N GLU A 83 -5.39 -2.75 -3.54
CA GLU A 83 -4.90 -1.93 -4.63
C GLU A 83 -3.37 -1.99 -4.72
N THR A 84 -2.83 -1.89 -5.94
CA THR A 84 -1.40 -1.59 -6.19
C THR A 84 -1.28 -0.53 -7.27
N GLN A 85 -0.28 0.33 -7.14
CA GLN A 85 -0.02 1.44 -8.06
C GLN A 85 1.36 1.27 -8.70
N SER A 86 1.46 1.58 -10.00
CA SER A 86 2.71 1.60 -10.77
C SER A 86 2.66 2.70 -11.81
N ARG A 87 3.76 2.99 -12.52
CA ARG A 87 3.68 3.87 -13.68
C ARG A 87 3.08 3.12 -14.87
N PRO A 88 2.37 3.79 -15.79
CA PRO A 88 1.80 3.12 -16.97
C PRO A 88 2.83 2.43 -17.87
N GLU A 89 4.04 2.98 -17.96
CA GLU A 89 5.15 2.43 -18.73
C GLU A 89 5.86 1.25 -18.07
N ASP A 90 5.59 0.98 -16.78
CA ASP A 90 6.17 -0.15 -16.07
C ASP A 90 5.62 -1.48 -16.59
N ASN A 91 6.25 -2.59 -16.19
CA ASN A 91 5.76 -3.93 -16.49
C ASN A 91 4.44 -4.21 -15.73
N GLN A 92 3.31 -3.98 -16.37
CA GLN A 92 1.99 -4.15 -15.75
C GLN A 92 1.68 -5.59 -15.33
N ALA A 93 2.30 -6.60 -15.97
CA ALA A 93 2.17 -7.99 -15.53
C ALA A 93 2.84 -8.20 -14.16
N PHE A 94 3.93 -7.48 -13.88
CA PHE A 94 4.57 -7.52 -12.57
C PHE A 94 3.72 -6.82 -11.50
N ALA A 95 3.14 -5.65 -11.79
CA ALA A 95 2.22 -4.95 -10.89
C ALA A 95 0.98 -5.81 -10.56
N TYR A 96 0.42 -6.49 -11.56
CA TYR A 96 -0.64 -7.48 -11.35
C TYR A 96 -0.20 -8.61 -10.40
N LEU A 97 0.98 -9.21 -10.59
CA LEU A 97 1.48 -10.24 -9.69
C LEU A 97 1.70 -9.71 -8.26
N GLN A 98 2.10 -8.45 -8.09
CA GLN A 98 2.19 -7.81 -6.78
C GLN A 98 0.81 -7.68 -6.12
N LEU A 99 -0.23 -7.32 -6.88
CA LEU A 99 -1.60 -7.32 -6.36
C LEU A 99 -2.01 -8.71 -5.88
N ILE A 100 -1.79 -9.76 -6.68
CA ILE A 100 -2.12 -11.15 -6.29
C ILE A 100 -1.37 -11.56 -5.01
N GLN A 101 -0.09 -11.23 -4.89
CA GLN A 101 0.69 -11.46 -3.67
C GLN A 101 0.12 -10.69 -2.47
N LYS A 102 -0.29 -9.44 -2.68
CA LYS A 102 -0.90 -8.60 -1.64
C LYS A 102 -2.23 -9.16 -1.16
N ILE A 103 -3.08 -9.65 -2.06
CA ILE A 103 -4.33 -10.35 -1.72
C ILE A 103 -4.02 -11.58 -0.87
N ALA A 104 -3.09 -12.44 -1.31
CA ALA A 104 -2.73 -13.65 -0.57
C ALA A 104 -2.21 -13.35 0.84
N LYS A 105 -1.37 -12.31 0.99
CA LYS A 105 -0.89 -11.84 2.29
C LYS A 105 -2.03 -11.30 3.16
N GLY A 106 -2.93 -10.50 2.59
CA GLY A 106 -4.09 -9.96 3.29
C GLY A 106 -5.06 -11.04 3.78
N LEU A 107 -5.31 -12.08 2.98
CA LEU A 107 -6.14 -13.23 3.39
C LEU A 107 -5.51 -14.05 4.52
N ALA A 108 -4.17 -14.09 4.58
CA ALA A 108 -3.44 -14.84 5.59
C ALA A 108 -3.44 -14.15 6.96
N GLN A 109 -3.52 -12.82 7.00
CA GLN A 109 -3.55 -12.04 8.23
C GLN A 109 -4.99 -11.89 8.73
N LYS A 110 -5.32 -12.56 9.84
CA LYS A 110 -6.64 -12.43 10.48
C LYS A 110 -6.59 -11.43 11.64
N THR A 111 -7.44 -10.42 11.59
CA THR A 111 -7.67 -9.46 12.66
C THR A 111 -8.72 -9.98 13.65
N LEU A 112 -9.70 -10.75 13.16
CA LEU A 112 -10.75 -11.34 13.96
C LEU A 112 -10.35 -12.74 14.45
N VAL A 113 -10.67 -13.04 15.70
CA VAL A 113 -10.51 -14.38 16.29
C VAL A 113 -11.88 -14.90 16.68
N ARG A 114 -12.28 -16.03 16.10
CA ARG A 114 -13.56 -16.64 16.42
C ARG A 114 -13.56 -17.24 17.83
N TYR A 115 -14.55 -16.89 18.64
CA TYR A 115 -14.77 -17.55 19.91
C TYR A 115 -15.39 -18.94 19.69
N SER A 116 -14.93 -19.93 20.45
CA SER A 116 -15.43 -21.31 20.41
C SER A 116 -16.71 -21.51 21.24
N GLU A 117 -17.13 -20.50 22.00
CA GLU A 117 -18.23 -20.60 22.94
C GLU A 117 -19.59 -20.34 22.30
N ASN A 118 -20.59 -21.13 22.70
CA ASN A 118 -21.98 -20.95 22.26
C ASN A 118 -22.73 -19.89 23.07
N GLN A 119 -22.14 -19.38 24.15
CA GLN A 119 -22.77 -18.33 24.97
C GLN A 119 -22.47 -16.94 24.39
N PRO A 120 -23.40 -15.98 24.46
CA PRO A 120 -23.15 -14.61 24.03
C PRO A 120 -22.09 -13.95 24.91
N ILE A 121 -20.99 -13.54 24.29
CA ILE A 121 -19.91 -12.79 24.93
C ILE A 121 -20.19 -11.30 24.73
N SER A 122 -20.32 -10.54 25.83
CA SER A 122 -20.75 -9.14 25.78
C SER A 122 -19.75 -8.19 25.12
N ASN A 123 -18.49 -8.57 24.98
CA ASN A 123 -17.45 -7.80 24.30
C ASN A 123 -17.00 -8.47 23.00
N ALA A 124 -17.88 -9.24 22.35
CA ALA A 124 -17.62 -9.81 21.04
C ALA A 124 -18.25 -8.97 19.92
N ILE A 125 -17.63 -9.03 18.75
CA ILE A 125 -18.25 -8.63 17.49
C ILE A 125 -19.17 -9.77 17.06
N HIS A 126 -20.46 -9.48 16.94
CA HIS A 126 -21.46 -10.44 16.50
C HIS A 126 -21.71 -10.29 15.00
N LEU A 127 -21.26 -11.29 14.23
CA LEU A 127 -21.46 -11.36 12.78
C LEU A 127 -22.44 -12.48 12.44
N SER A 128 -22.83 -12.56 11.17
CA SER A 128 -23.80 -13.55 10.67
C SER A 128 -23.37 -15.00 10.92
N ASP A 129 -22.08 -15.26 10.96
CA ASP A 129 -21.50 -16.61 11.06
C ASP A 129 -20.89 -16.93 12.44
N GLY A 130 -20.91 -15.99 13.40
CA GLY A 130 -20.36 -16.24 14.74
C GLY A 130 -20.08 -15.02 15.60
N GLN A 131 -19.33 -15.25 16.67
CA GLN A 131 -18.88 -14.23 17.61
C GLN A 131 -17.36 -14.15 17.57
N TYR A 132 -16.83 -12.93 17.50
CA TYR A 132 -15.41 -12.68 17.26
C TYR A 132 -14.82 -11.72 18.29
N GLY A 133 -13.59 -12.01 18.72
CA GLY A 133 -12.72 -11.05 19.39
C GLY A 133 -11.76 -10.39 18.39
N LEU A 134 -11.00 -9.42 18.88
CA LEU A 134 -9.93 -8.76 18.13
C LEU A 134 -8.58 -9.35 18.54
N ASN A 135 -7.72 -9.66 17.57
CA ASN A 135 -6.29 -9.82 17.84
C ASN A 135 -5.68 -8.48 18.29
N SER A 136 -4.55 -8.55 19.02
CA SER A 136 -3.86 -7.34 19.52
C SER A 136 -3.19 -6.53 18.40
N VAL A 137 -3.12 -7.11 17.20
CA VAL A 137 -2.56 -6.54 15.99
C VAL A 137 -3.47 -6.95 14.84
N GLY A 138 -3.85 -5.99 13.99
CA GLY A 138 -4.65 -6.27 12.82
C GLY A 138 -4.92 -5.02 11.98
N THR A 139 -5.74 -5.19 10.96
CA THR A 139 -6.03 -4.18 9.94
C THR A 139 -7.52 -4.12 9.67
N GLY A 140 -8.03 -2.93 9.37
CA GLY A 140 -9.40 -2.73 8.92
C GLY A 140 -9.46 -1.60 7.90
N ARG A 141 -10.28 -1.78 6.85
CA ARG A 141 -10.53 -0.72 5.86
C ARG A 141 -11.72 0.11 6.32
N ILE A 142 -11.52 1.42 6.48
CA ILE A 142 -12.62 2.34 6.78
C ILE A 142 -13.46 2.50 5.51
N THR A 143 -14.77 2.28 5.62
CA THR A 143 -15.74 2.49 4.54
C THR A 143 -16.82 3.45 4.99
N LEU A 144 -17.40 4.19 4.04
CA LEU A 144 -18.63 4.93 4.27
C LEU A 144 -19.78 3.91 4.38
N ASP A 145 -20.65 4.13 5.35
CA ASP A 145 -21.87 3.35 5.54
C ASP A 145 -23.06 4.32 5.58
N GLU A 146 -23.60 4.61 4.39
CA GLU A 146 -24.70 5.56 4.20
C GLU A 146 -26.02 5.07 4.82
N GLU A 147 -26.14 3.77 5.09
CA GLU A 147 -27.34 3.15 5.66
C GLU A 147 -27.32 3.14 7.20
N SER A 148 -26.12 3.22 7.80
CA SER A 148 -25.94 3.27 9.26
C SER A 148 -26.06 4.69 9.84
N ARG A 149 -26.34 4.79 11.15
CA ARG A 149 -26.26 6.06 11.88
C ARG A 149 -24.83 6.59 12.02
N ASP A 150 -23.83 5.70 11.92
CA ASP A 150 -22.46 6.00 12.31
C ASP A 150 -21.62 6.58 11.16
N LEU A 151 -22.21 6.74 9.96
CA LEU A 151 -21.59 7.23 8.71
C LEU A 151 -20.36 6.45 8.23
N ALA A 152 -19.71 5.67 9.11
CA ALA A 152 -18.53 4.89 8.84
C ALA A 152 -18.64 3.50 9.46
N SER A 153 -18.11 2.51 8.74
CA SER A 153 -17.94 1.13 9.18
C SER A 153 -16.51 0.67 8.86
N LEU A 154 -16.07 -0.43 9.47
CA LEU A 154 -14.80 -1.07 9.18
C LEU A 154 -15.06 -2.36 8.40
N VAL A 155 -14.32 -2.59 7.33
CA VAL A 155 -14.23 -3.91 6.74
C VAL A 155 -13.01 -4.62 7.32
N ILE A 156 -13.26 -5.67 8.10
CA ILE A 156 -12.25 -6.45 8.81
C ILE A 156 -12.39 -7.91 8.38
N ASP A 157 -11.31 -8.49 7.89
CA ASP A 157 -11.25 -9.87 7.39
C ASP A 157 -12.37 -10.20 6.38
N GLY A 158 -12.75 -9.23 5.54
CA GLY A 158 -13.82 -9.36 4.55
C GLY A 158 -15.23 -9.16 5.08
N GLN A 159 -15.39 -8.82 6.37
CA GLN A 159 -16.68 -8.62 7.04
C GLN A 159 -16.89 -7.16 7.41
N VAL A 160 -18.10 -6.64 7.22
CA VAL A 160 -18.48 -5.29 7.66
C VAL A 160 -18.74 -5.31 9.17
N VAL A 161 -18.03 -4.46 9.90
CA VAL A 161 -18.05 -4.30 11.35
C VAL A 161 -18.37 -2.84 11.67
N SER A 162 -19.42 -2.59 12.45
CA SER A 162 -19.74 -1.23 12.88
C SER A 162 -18.69 -0.68 13.85
N ILE A 163 -18.55 0.64 13.90
CA ILE A 163 -17.65 1.31 14.84
C ILE A 163 -18.06 1.00 16.29
N GLU A 164 -19.36 0.92 16.58
CA GLU A 164 -19.86 0.50 17.89
C GLU A 164 -19.39 -0.90 18.27
N ALA A 165 -19.55 -1.89 17.38
CA ALA A 165 -19.12 -3.27 17.65
C ALA A 165 -17.61 -3.38 17.83
N PHE A 166 -16.83 -2.67 17.00
CA PHE A 166 -15.38 -2.59 17.15
C PHE A 166 -14.98 -1.96 18.49
N GLY A 167 -15.59 -0.84 18.87
CA GLY A 167 -15.35 -0.16 20.14
C GLY A 167 -15.71 -1.03 21.35
N GLN A 168 -16.81 -1.78 21.27
CA GLN A 168 -17.22 -2.74 22.29
C GLN A 168 -16.19 -3.88 22.43
N ALA A 169 -15.68 -4.39 21.31
CA ALA A 169 -14.65 -5.43 21.33
C ALA A 169 -13.31 -4.97 21.93
N LEU A 170 -12.96 -3.69 21.78
CA LEU A 170 -11.76 -3.12 22.41
C LEU A 170 -11.79 -3.17 23.94
N THR A 171 -12.95 -3.34 24.57
CA THR A 171 -13.05 -3.47 26.04
C THR A 171 -12.31 -4.69 26.60
N CYS A 172 -11.99 -5.70 25.76
CA CYS A 172 -11.11 -6.80 26.19
C CYS A 172 -9.65 -6.35 26.47
N TYR A 173 -9.26 -5.16 26.00
CA TYR A 173 -7.95 -4.54 26.20
C TYR A 173 -7.98 -3.42 27.26
N GLU A 174 -8.86 -3.50 28.26
CA GLU A 174 -8.93 -2.51 29.33
C GLU A 174 -7.54 -2.24 29.96
N GLY A 175 -7.17 -0.96 30.03
CA GLY A 175 -5.87 -0.50 30.54
C GLY A 175 -4.74 -0.45 29.50
N ALA A 176 -4.96 -0.93 28.27
CA ALA A 176 -4.00 -0.82 27.17
C ALA A 176 -4.05 0.54 26.46
N THR A 177 -3.01 0.86 25.69
CA THR A 177 -2.98 2.02 24.78
C THR A 177 -3.18 1.57 23.34
N LEU A 178 -4.15 2.15 22.64
CA LEU A 178 -4.36 1.92 21.20
C LEU A 178 -3.38 2.77 20.39
N VAL A 179 -2.56 2.12 19.57
CA VAL A 179 -1.71 2.76 18.55
C VAL A 179 -2.29 2.43 17.19
N PHE A 180 -2.50 3.44 16.33
CA PHE A 180 -3.04 3.23 14.99
C PHE A 180 -2.25 4.02 13.93
N GLN A 181 -2.32 3.53 12.69
CA GLN A 181 -1.75 4.17 11.52
C GLN A 181 -2.76 4.07 10.37
N ILE A 182 -3.04 5.18 9.71
CA ILE A 182 -3.89 5.23 8.51
C ILE A 182 -2.96 5.25 7.29
N GLN A 183 -3.23 4.37 6.34
CA GLN A 183 -2.42 4.17 5.14
C GLN A 183 -3.31 4.20 3.90
N ASP A 184 -2.72 4.60 2.77
CA ASP A 184 -3.36 4.46 1.48
C ASP A 184 -3.49 2.97 1.13
N GLN A 185 -4.54 2.62 0.38
CA GLN A 185 -4.83 1.24 0.02
C GLN A 185 -3.74 0.60 -0.84
N SER A 186 -2.91 1.39 -1.52
CA SER A 186 -1.77 0.92 -2.31
C SER A 186 -0.59 0.43 -1.46
N GLU A 187 -0.46 0.87 -0.20
CA GLU A 187 0.65 0.51 0.68
C GLU A 187 0.61 -0.99 1.09
N PRO A 188 1.76 -1.60 1.45
CA PRO A 188 1.82 -3.00 1.85
C PRO A 188 0.89 -3.32 3.04
N VAL A 189 0.28 -4.52 3.00
CA VAL A 189 -0.51 -5.00 4.13
C VAL A 189 0.38 -5.36 5.31
N LEU A 190 -0.16 -5.27 6.53
CA LEU A 190 0.51 -5.75 7.73
C LEU A 190 0.56 -7.29 7.69
N GLU A 191 1.76 -7.87 7.61
CA GLU A 191 1.93 -9.31 7.51
C GLU A 191 2.03 -9.99 8.89
N GLN A 192 1.92 -11.31 8.90
CA GLN A 192 2.08 -12.09 10.12
C GLN A 192 3.46 -11.84 10.76
N GLY A 193 3.46 -11.49 12.05
CA GLY A 193 4.68 -11.15 12.78
C GLY A 193 5.14 -9.69 12.61
N MET A 194 4.43 -8.88 11.84
CA MET A 194 4.65 -7.43 11.79
C MET A 194 3.85 -6.73 12.89
N VAL A 195 4.39 -5.61 13.38
CA VAL A 195 3.75 -4.73 14.36
C VAL A 195 3.89 -3.29 13.92
N LEU A 196 2.98 -2.43 14.38
CA LEU A 196 3.15 -0.99 14.24
C LEU A 196 4.29 -0.55 15.16
N GLN A 197 5.40 -0.10 14.57
CA GLN A 197 6.51 0.45 15.31
C GLN A 197 6.43 1.99 15.29
N PRO A 198 6.43 2.66 16.46
CA PRO A 198 6.61 4.10 16.53
C PRO A 198 7.99 4.43 15.95
N LEU A 199 8.01 5.24 14.89
CA LEU A 199 9.23 5.68 14.25
C LEU A 199 9.24 7.21 14.22
N SER A 200 10.42 7.78 14.45
CA SER A 200 10.63 9.21 14.34
C SER A 200 10.70 9.59 12.86
N ILE A 201 9.92 10.59 12.47
CA ILE A 201 10.04 11.25 11.17
C ILE A 201 10.83 12.56 11.28
N ASP A 202 11.56 12.79 12.38
CA ASP A 202 12.39 13.97 12.53
C ASP A 202 13.53 13.96 11.48
N PRO A 203 13.65 14.99 10.63
CA PRO A 203 14.59 14.99 9.51
C PRO A 203 16.05 14.91 9.96
N GLU A 204 16.38 15.45 11.13
CA GLU A 204 17.75 15.43 11.64
C GLU A 204 18.08 14.06 12.23
N GLN A 205 17.13 13.37 12.88
CA GLN A 205 17.31 11.98 13.30
C GLN A 205 17.46 11.03 12.10
N ILE A 206 16.67 11.21 11.04
CA ILE A 206 16.81 10.43 9.79
C ILE A 206 18.19 10.68 9.18
N TYR A 207 18.63 11.94 9.10
CA TYR A 207 19.94 12.27 8.55
C TYR A 207 21.09 11.69 9.41
N GLN A 208 20.98 11.74 10.72
CA GLN A 208 21.96 11.15 11.63
C GLN A 208 22.02 9.62 11.49
N HIS A 209 20.87 8.97 11.30
CA HIS A 209 20.84 7.54 11.03
C HIS A 209 21.53 7.22 9.70
N PHE A 210 21.21 7.96 8.65
CA PHE A 210 21.86 7.87 7.34
C PHE A 210 23.39 8.03 7.44
N GLU A 211 23.90 9.09 8.08
CA GLU A 211 25.34 9.31 8.25
C GLU A 211 25.99 8.20 9.07
N ARG A 212 25.33 7.74 10.14
CA ARG A 212 25.84 6.66 11.00
C ARG A 212 25.97 5.37 10.20
N THR A 213 24.93 4.98 9.46
CA THR A 213 24.95 3.77 8.63
C THR A 213 26.01 3.87 7.54
N LEU A 214 26.08 5.02 6.85
CA LEU A 214 27.10 5.26 5.84
C LEU A 214 28.52 5.14 6.43
N SER A 215 28.76 5.69 7.62
CA SER A 215 30.08 5.69 8.28
C SER A 215 30.63 4.28 8.56
N TRP A 216 29.77 3.26 8.67
CA TRP A 216 30.21 1.87 8.88
C TRP A 216 30.93 1.28 7.67
N PHE A 217 30.71 1.84 6.49
CA PHE A 217 31.28 1.34 5.24
C PHE A 217 32.49 2.15 4.77
N LEU A 218 32.64 3.38 5.27
CA LEU A 218 33.73 4.29 4.91
C LEU A 218 34.99 4.00 5.72
N ASP A 219 36.11 3.83 5.03
CA ASP A 219 37.44 3.80 5.64
C ASP A 219 38.09 5.18 5.39
N GLU A 220 38.25 5.99 6.43
CA GLU A 220 38.79 7.37 6.35
C GLU A 220 38.06 8.28 5.35
N GLY A 221 36.76 8.03 5.12
CA GLY A 221 35.93 8.80 4.19
C GLY A 221 35.87 8.23 2.77
N PHE A 222 36.61 7.15 2.49
CA PHE A 222 36.62 6.44 1.23
C PHE A 222 35.73 5.20 1.26
N LEU A 223 34.96 4.96 0.20
CA LEU A 223 34.16 3.75 0.01
C LEU A 223 34.79 2.82 -1.03
N SER A 224 35.24 1.64 -0.61
CA SER A 224 35.74 0.63 -1.55
C SER A 224 34.60 -0.06 -2.30
N TYR A 225 34.79 -0.35 -3.59
CA TYR A 225 33.88 -1.09 -4.47
C TYR A 225 33.41 -2.41 -3.86
N LYS A 226 34.26 -3.07 -3.04
CA LYS A 226 33.92 -4.31 -2.34
C LYS A 226 32.79 -4.16 -1.32
N ARG A 227 32.57 -2.95 -0.83
CA ARG A 227 31.56 -2.61 0.18
C ARG A 227 30.36 -1.87 -0.40
N VAL A 228 30.42 -1.42 -1.66
CA VAL A 228 29.36 -0.63 -2.31
C VAL A 228 28.01 -1.33 -2.26
N SER A 229 27.95 -2.63 -2.60
CA SER A 229 26.69 -3.39 -2.55
C SER A 229 26.10 -3.41 -1.14
N ALA A 230 26.90 -3.79 -0.14
CA ALA A 230 26.43 -3.87 1.25
C ALA A 230 26.04 -2.49 1.82
N CYS A 231 26.75 -1.44 1.42
CA CYS A 231 26.41 -0.06 1.75
C CYS A 231 25.07 0.36 1.13
N GLY A 232 24.86 0.04 -0.15
CA GLY A 232 23.60 0.30 -0.84
C GLY A 232 22.41 -0.39 -0.16
N ASP A 233 22.57 -1.67 0.17
CA ASP A 233 21.54 -2.44 0.88
C ASP A 233 21.23 -1.80 2.25
N ALA A 234 22.25 -1.45 3.03
CA ALA A 234 22.05 -0.85 4.35
C ALA A 234 21.42 0.56 4.30
N LEU A 235 21.68 1.34 3.25
CA LEU A 235 21.12 2.69 3.10
C LEU A 235 19.69 2.70 2.54
N THR A 236 19.18 1.55 2.09
CA THR A 236 17.78 1.41 1.64
C THR A 236 16.79 1.74 2.77
N ASP A 237 17.14 1.43 4.02
CA ASP A 237 16.33 1.80 5.19
C ASP A 237 16.23 3.31 5.37
N SER A 238 17.32 4.06 5.15
CA SER A 238 17.29 5.52 5.21
C SER A 238 16.46 6.14 4.09
N VAL A 239 16.46 5.54 2.89
CA VAL A 239 15.54 5.96 1.81
C VAL A 239 14.08 5.67 2.19
N SER A 240 13.82 4.55 2.87
CA SER A 240 12.50 4.21 3.40
C SER A 240 12.03 5.20 4.49
N GLU A 241 12.93 5.66 5.35
CA GLU A 241 12.66 6.72 6.33
C GLU A 241 12.35 8.06 5.66
N LEU A 242 13.08 8.42 4.60
CA LEU A 242 12.76 9.58 3.77
C LEU A 242 11.37 9.48 3.13
N LYS A 243 10.99 8.30 2.62
CA LYS A 243 9.62 8.05 2.11
C LYS A 243 8.59 8.31 3.20
N ARG A 244 8.81 7.81 4.42
CA ARG A 244 7.89 8.04 5.56
C ARG A 244 7.77 9.52 5.91
N LEU A 245 8.88 10.26 5.96
CA LEU A 245 8.84 11.71 6.18
C LEU A 245 8.06 12.43 5.06
N LEU A 246 8.17 11.98 3.81
CA LEU A 246 7.41 12.53 2.69
C LEU A 246 5.90 12.22 2.79
N CYS A 247 5.52 11.05 3.29
CA CYS A 247 4.13 10.62 3.44
C CYS A 247 3.43 11.25 4.65
N TYR A 248 4.15 11.41 5.78
CA TYR A 248 3.55 11.77 7.07
C TYR A 248 4.02 13.11 7.64
N GLY A 249 5.06 13.71 7.05
CA GLY A 249 5.64 14.98 7.49
C GLY A 249 5.50 16.10 6.46
N ASP A 250 6.34 17.12 6.60
CA ASP A 250 6.38 18.25 5.68
C ASP A 250 7.16 17.91 4.39
N GLN A 251 6.49 18.05 3.24
CA GLN A 251 7.07 17.67 1.95
C GLN A 251 8.29 18.52 1.55
N GLU A 252 8.31 19.81 1.90
CA GLU A 252 9.46 20.68 1.59
C GLU A 252 10.70 20.24 2.38
N THR A 253 10.51 19.92 3.66
CA THR A 253 11.53 19.37 4.54
C THR A 253 12.03 18.02 4.04
N ALA A 254 11.14 17.13 3.61
CA ALA A 254 11.52 15.86 2.98
C ALA A 254 12.40 16.07 1.74
N ARG A 255 12.01 16.99 0.84
CA ARG A 255 12.80 17.31 -0.37
C ARG A 255 14.18 17.88 -0.03
N LYS A 256 14.27 18.78 0.95
CA LYS A 256 15.55 19.32 1.43
C LYS A 256 16.44 18.22 2.01
N LEU A 257 15.87 17.32 2.82
CA LEU A 257 16.61 16.18 3.37
C LEU A 257 17.11 15.25 2.28
N GLY A 258 16.26 14.86 1.32
CA GLY A 258 16.65 14.02 0.20
C GLY A 258 17.75 14.64 -0.65
N GLN A 259 17.71 15.96 -0.86
CA GLN A 259 18.78 16.69 -1.54
C GLN A 259 20.09 16.66 -0.73
N ARG A 260 20.04 16.87 0.59
CA ARG A 260 21.20 16.78 1.50
C ARG A 260 21.82 15.37 1.47
N MET A 261 21.01 14.31 1.50
CA MET A 261 21.48 12.91 1.39
C MET A 261 22.18 12.66 0.05
N LYS A 262 21.61 13.14 -1.07
CA LYS A 262 22.23 13.04 -2.40
C LYS A 262 23.58 13.74 -2.47
N GLU A 263 23.64 14.99 -2.00
CA GLU A 263 24.88 15.77 -1.97
C GLU A 263 25.96 15.06 -1.16
N ARG A 264 25.58 14.47 -0.03
CA ARG A 264 26.50 13.65 0.76
C ARG A 264 27.00 12.45 -0.04
N LEU A 265 26.13 11.67 -0.67
CA LEU A 265 26.54 10.49 -1.44
C LEU A 265 27.52 10.84 -2.57
N ILE A 266 27.26 11.95 -3.29
CA ILE A 266 28.12 12.44 -4.38
C ILE A 266 29.50 12.86 -3.86
N SER A 267 29.57 13.36 -2.62
CA SER A 267 30.84 13.84 -2.03
C SER A 267 31.80 12.73 -1.61
N ILE A 268 31.40 11.46 -1.66
CA ILE A 268 32.20 10.34 -1.15
C ILE A 268 33.20 9.88 -2.21
N GLU A 269 34.47 9.88 -1.84
CA GLU A 269 35.51 9.26 -2.66
C GLU A 269 35.33 7.75 -2.71
N ASN A 270 35.41 7.17 -3.90
CA ASN A 270 35.20 5.75 -4.12
C ASN A 270 35.94 5.28 -5.40
N ASP A 271 36.12 3.96 -5.55
CA ASP A 271 36.73 3.29 -6.70
C ASP A 271 35.72 2.44 -7.51
N ASP A 272 34.44 2.80 -7.46
CA ASP A 272 33.36 2.10 -8.16
C ASP A 272 32.73 2.99 -9.24
N ASP A 273 32.62 2.47 -10.46
CA ASP A 273 32.12 3.24 -11.60
C ASP A 273 30.61 3.55 -11.52
N TYR A 274 29.86 2.87 -10.64
CA TYR A 274 28.40 2.96 -10.54
C TYR A 274 27.91 3.66 -9.28
N PHE A 275 28.69 3.70 -8.21
CA PHE A 275 28.35 4.44 -7.01
C PHE A 275 28.46 5.96 -7.24
N PRO A 276 27.49 6.79 -6.75
CA PRO A 276 26.29 6.46 -5.96
C PRO A 276 24.98 6.37 -6.77
N ASN A 277 25.02 6.14 -8.08
CA ASN A 277 23.90 6.36 -9.01
C ASN A 277 22.60 5.65 -8.58
N HIS A 278 22.67 4.38 -8.21
CA HIS A 278 21.50 3.61 -7.79
C HIS A 278 20.77 4.23 -6.58
N LEU A 279 21.51 4.65 -5.55
CA LEU A 279 20.91 5.29 -4.37
C LEU A 279 20.31 6.65 -4.70
N ILE A 280 20.94 7.41 -5.60
CA ILE A 280 20.40 8.68 -6.08
C ILE A 280 19.09 8.44 -6.84
N GLU A 281 19.03 7.42 -7.69
CA GLU A 281 17.82 7.03 -8.41
C GLU A 281 16.69 6.66 -7.44
N MET A 282 16.98 5.87 -6.41
CA MET A 282 16.00 5.53 -5.36
C MET A 282 15.47 6.77 -4.61
N ILE A 283 16.36 7.70 -4.24
CA ILE A 283 15.96 8.96 -3.59
C ILE A 283 15.10 9.79 -4.52
N ASN A 284 15.49 9.94 -5.78
CA ASN A 284 14.71 10.71 -6.77
C ASN A 284 13.34 10.06 -7.01
N ALA A 285 13.28 8.73 -7.17
CA ALA A 285 12.03 8.00 -7.31
C ALA A 285 11.11 8.25 -6.10
N THR A 286 11.66 8.22 -4.88
CA THR A 286 10.91 8.51 -3.65
C THR A 286 10.34 9.93 -3.66
N LEU A 287 11.14 10.94 -4.02
CA LEU A 287 10.70 12.34 -4.05
C LEU A 287 9.70 12.65 -5.16
N SER A 288 9.60 11.80 -6.19
CA SER A 288 8.63 11.91 -7.28
C SER A 288 7.26 11.31 -6.96
N LEU A 289 7.12 10.49 -5.90
CA LEU A 289 5.87 9.77 -5.59
C LEU A 289 4.68 10.68 -5.22
N ASN A 290 4.91 11.94 -4.82
CA ASN A 290 3.86 12.87 -4.37
C ASN A 290 3.78 14.15 -5.23
N GLN A 291 4.08 14.09 -6.53
CA GLN A 291 3.92 15.23 -7.45
C GLN A 291 2.52 15.36 -8.09
N THR A 292 1.53 14.60 -7.61
CA THR A 292 0.14 14.61 -8.09
C THR A 292 -0.82 14.98 -6.97
#